data_AF-A0A1Y1V305-F1
#
_entry.id   AF-A0A1Y1V305-F1
#
_cell.length_a   1.000
_cell.length_b   1.000
_cell.length_c   1.000
_cell.angle_alpha   90.00
_cell.angle_beta   90.00
_cell.angle_gamma   90.00
#
_symmetry.space_group_name_H-M   'P 1'
#
loop_
_entity.id
_entity.type
_entity.pdbx_description
1 polymer ?
#
loop_
_entity_poly.entity_id
_entity_poly.type
_entity_poly.pdbx_seq_one_letter_code
_entity_poly.pdbx_strand_id
1 'polypeptide(L)'
;MKCLTAFAMIAALAAKASADCFSTKLGYPCCKAGTQAVYTDADGDWGVENGDWCGIGGSSSSSASCWAQALGYPCCKNTKDVVTTDSDGDWGIENGDWCGIPKGQSQNNNNNNNNNNNNNNNNNNNNNNNNNNSSSNNSSGNVPYVPSNGMTGPSGYPWCSRCEVTSDGETQFGWEMYRLCEIDQEYCAHPNYDEYGNVIDRETDPRFINLKGKSGQTTRYWDCCKPSCAWNYKAAVTKPVNSCDVNGNHISIEYTTSGCGGGSAFMCVDQQPWAINDQLSYGFAAASIEGQGEEDWCCACYKITFTSTSIAGKQMIVQVTNTGDDLGKNHFDIQMPGGGLGLFDGCSAQFNTDASLWGERYGGFTDGSQCSILPKSLQPGCEWRFGWFENADNPKMNFEEVECPAELVAITGCSRL
;
A
#
# COMPACT_ATOMS: atom_id res chain seq x y z
N MET A 1 9.02 -71.06 -29.28
CA MET A 1 9.25 -70.15 -28.15
C MET A 1 7.91 -69.54 -27.76
N LYS A 2 7.61 -69.60 -26.47
CA LYS A 2 6.34 -69.25 -25.85
C LYS A 2 6.06 -67.75 -26.02
N CYS A 3 4.82 -67.38 -26.35
CA CYS A 3 4.27 -66.13 -25.83
C CYS A 3 2.77 -66.33 -25.57
N LEU A 4 2.48 -66.65 -24.32
CA LEU A 4 1.15 -66.56 -23.73
C LEU A 4 0.76 -65.09 -23.68
N THR A 5 -0.42 -64.72 -24.20
CA THR A 5 -1.16 -63.58 -23.65
C THR A 5 -2.62 -63.99 -23.50
N ALA A 6 -3.01 -64.14 -22.24
CA ALA A 6 -4.36 -64.43 -21.81
C ALA A 6 -5.23 -63.17 -21.97
N PHE A 7 -6.37 -63.31 -22.64
CA PHE A 7 -7.48 -62.38 -22.53
C PHE A 7 -8.11 -62.57 -21.15
N ALA A 8 -7.70 -61.76 -20.18
CA ALA A 8 -8.39 -61.63 -18.91
C ALA A 8 -9.38 -60.45 -19.01
N MET A 9 -10.67 -60.79 -18.84
CA MET A 9 -11.76 -59.85 -18.66
C MET A 9 -11.42 -58.86 -17.54
N ILE A 10 -11.40 -57.57 -17.84
CA ILE A 10 -11.44 -56.53 -16.81
C ILE A 10 -12.88 -56.04 -16.76
N ALA A 11 -13.51 -56.33 -15.63
CA ALA A 11 -14.83 -55.89 -15.24
C ALA A 11 -14.94 -54.36 -15.37
N ALA A 12 -16.02 -53.91 -16.01
CA ALA A 12 -16.48 -52.54 -15.92
C ALA A 12 -16.89 -52.26 -14.46
N LEU A 13 -15.95 -51.74 -13.68
CA LEU A 13 -16.26 -51.01 -12.46
C LEU A 13 -16.68 -49.61 -12.89
N ALA A 14 -18.01 -49.43 -13.03
CA ALA A 14 -18.63 -48.13 -12.95
C ALA A 14 -18.32 -47.54 -11.56
N ALA A 15 -17.20 -46.83 -11.44
CA ALA A 15 -16.94 -45.96 -10.33
C ALA A 15 -17.81 -44.71 -10.54
N LYS A 16 -18.79 -44.55 -9.64
CA LYS A 16 -19.66 -43.38 -9.51
C LYS A 16 -18.91 -42.08 -9.84
N ALA A 17 -19.27 -41.45 -10.95
CA ALA A 17 -19.20 -40.00 -11.04
C ALA A 17 -20.12 -39.42 -9.95
N SER A 18 -19.55 -38.65 -9.03
CA SER A 18 -20.30 -37.68 -8.22
C SER A 18 -19.32 -36.81 -7.44
N ALA A 19 -18.79 -35.82 -8.15
CA ALA A 19 -18.40 -34.54 -7.58
C ALA A 19 -18.36 -33.54 -8.74
N ASP A 20 -19.30 -32.61 -8.80
CA ASP A 20 -19.40 -31.63 -9.88
C ASP A 20 -18.10 -30.83 -9.98
N CYS A 21 -17.38 -31.08 -11.06
CA CYS A 21 -16.12 -30.43 -11.40
C CYS A 21 -16.37 -29.57 -12.63
N PHE A 22 -16.09 -28.28 -12.50
CA PHE A 22 -16.55 -27.25 -13.44
C PHE A 22 -16.09 -27.52 -14.88
N SER A 23 -14.87 -28.02 -15.05
CA SER A 23 -14.23 -28.24 -16.35
C SER A 23 -14.91 -29.30 -17.21
N THR A 24 -15.63 -30.23 -16.58
CA THR A 24 -16.37 -31.28 -17.31
C THR A 24 -17.50 -30.70 -18.16
N LYS A 25 -18.07 -29.56 -17.75
CA LYS A 25 -19.07 -28.82 -18.53
C LYS A 25 -18.46 -28.10 -19.74
N LEU A 26 -17.15 -27.88 -19.71
CA LEU A 26 -16.36 -27.22 -20.76
C LEU A 26 -15.64 -28.24 -21.66
N GLY A 27 -15.83 -29.55 -21.43
CA GLY A 27 -15.23 -30.62 -22.23
C GLY A 27 -13.85 -31.09 -21.75
N TYR A 28 -13.40 -30.66 -20.57
CA TYR A 28 -12.10 -31.03 -20.01
C TYR A 28 -12.25 -31.96 -18.80
N PRO A 29 -11.31 -32.90 -18.58
CA PRO A 29 -11.32 -33.78 -17.41
C PRO A 29 -11.06 -32.98 -16.12
N CYS A 30 -11.28 -33.63 -14.97
CA CYS A 30 -10.88 -33.09 -13.67
C CYS A 30 -9.46 -33.51 -13.35
N CYS A 31 -8.73 -32.64 -12.67
CA CYS A 31 -7.42 -32.98 -12.18
C CYS A 31 -7.53 -33.98 -11.02
N LYS A 32 -6.51 -34.81 -10.88
CA LYS A 32 -6.29 -35.65 -9.71
C LYS A 32 -6.01 -34.78 -8.50
N ALA A 33 -6.30 -35.33 -7.32
CA ALA A 33 -6.00 -34.66 -6.06
C ALA A 33 -4.50 -34.36 -5.94
N GLY A 34 -4.16 -33.12 -5.60
CA GLY A 34 -2.77 -32.66 -5.43
C GLY A 34 -2.14 -32.03 -6.68
N THR A 35 -2.86 -31.96 -7.80
CA THR A 35 -2.41 -31.22 -8.99
C THR A 35 -2.40 -29.72 -8.71
N GLN A 36 -1.28 -29.06 -9.01
CA GLN A 36 -1.12 -27.61 -8.80
C GLN A 36 -1.82 -26.83 -9.91
N ALA A 37 -2.47 -25.73 -9.53
CA ALA A 37 -3.02 -24.79 -10.48
C ALA A 37 -1.89 -24.09 -11.24
N VAL A 38 -1.98 -24.11 -12.56
CA VAL A 38 -1.04 -23.42 -13.45
C VAL A 38 -1.69 -22.24 -14.18
N TYR A 39 -3.01 -22.14 -14.11
CA TYR A 39 -3.81 -21.11 -14.74
C TYR A 39 -5.17 -21.01 -14.04
N THR A 40 -5.71 -19.80 -13.89
CA THR A 40 -7.00 -19.55 -13.26
C THR A 40 -7.77 -18.56 -14.11
N ASP A 41 -9.04 -18.87 -14.37
CA ASP A 41 -9.97 -18.01 -15.09
C ASP A 41 -11.33 -17.90 -14.37
N ALA A 42 -12.34 -17.35 -15.04
CA ALA A 42 -13.67 -17.16 -14.48
C ALA A 42 -14.42 -18.49 -14.23
N ASP A 43 -13.99 -19.60 -14.84
CA ASP A 43 -14.60 -20.91 -14.69
C ASP A 43 -13.98 -21.70 -13.52
N GLY A 44 -12.68 -21.53 -13.25
CA GLY A 44 -12.01 -22.03 -12.06
C GLY A 44 -10.50 -22.22 -12.22
N ASP A 45 -9.91 -23.03 -11.32
CA ASP A 45 -8.49 -23.35 -11.34
C ASP A 45 -8.20 -24.49 -12.33
N TRP A 46 -7.17 -24.34 -13.13
CA TRP A 46 -6.77 -25.29 -14.16
C TRP A 46 -5.38 -25.87 -13.88
N GLY A 47 -5.27 -27.18 -14.04
CA GLY A 47 -4.01 -27.93 -13.99
C GLY A 47 -3.66 -28.55 -15.34
N VAL A 48 -2.45 -29.07 -15.45
CA VAL A 48 -1.99 -29.83 -16.62
C VAL A 48 -1.51 -31.19 -16.17
N GLU A 49 -2.11 -32.25 -16.70
CA GLU A 49 -1.72 -33.64 -16.45
C GLU A 49 -1.39 -34.34 -17.78
N ASN A 50 -0.19 -34.92 -17.86
CA ASN A 50 0.31 -35.60 -19.08
C ASN A 50 0.26 -34.74 -20.36
N GLY A 51 0.29 -33.41 -20.23
CA GLY A 51 0.20 -32.46 -21.35
C GLY A 51 -1.22 -32.01 -21.70
N ASP A 52 -2.25 -32.52 -21.00
CA ASP A 52 -3.64 -32.16 -21.21
C ASP A 52 -4.18 -31.28 -20.07
N TRP A 53 -5.06 -30.34 -20.41
CA TRP A 53 -5.73 -29.46 -19.46
C TRP A 53 -6.79 -30.20 -18.64
N CYS A 54 -6.86 -29.91 -17.35
CA CYS A 54 -7.87 -30.42 -16.44
C CYS A 54 -8.33 -29.34 -15.44
N GLY A 55 -9.54 -29.46 -14.91
CA GLY A 55 -10.08 -28.56 -13.90
C GLY A 55 -9.86 -29.05 -12.47
N ILE A 56 -9.44 -28.15 -11.59
CA ILE A 56 -9.15 -28.41 -10.18
C ILE A 56 -10.38 -28.02 -9.36
N GLY A 57 -11.08 -29.01 -8.79
CA GLY A 57 -12.23 -28.80 -7.90
C GLY A 57 -13.40 -29.78 -8.11
N GLY A 58 -13.96 -30.31 -7.01
CA GLY A 58 -15.04 -31.30 -6.93
C GLY A 58 -14.89 -32.19 -5.68
N SER A 59 -15.76 -32.08 -4.67
CA SER A 59 -15.62 -32.74 -3.34
C SER A 59 -15.74 -34.28 -3.39
N SER A 60 -14.92 -35.12 -2.74
CA SER A 60 -14.51 -35.05 -1.33
C SER A 60 -13.29 -35.93 -1.08
N SER A 61 -12.21 -35.38 -0.49
CA SER A 61 -11.45 -35.99 0.62
C SER A 61 -10.41 -35.00 1.15
N SER A 62 -10.85 -34.20 2.12
CA SER A 62 -10.13 -33.87 3.36
C SER A 62 -8.68 -33.37 3.28
N SER A 63 -8.52 -32.18 2.71
CA SER A 63 -7.95 -31.03 3.42
C SER A 63 -8.67 -29.81 2.85
N ALA A 64 -9.22 -28.95 3.70
CA ALA A 64 -9.76 -27.69 3.22
C ALA A 64 -8.57 -26.95 2.58
N SER A 65 -8.56 -26.82 1.24
CA SER A 65 -7.38 -26.36 0.52
C SER A 65 -7.06 -24.96 1.00
N CYS A 66 -5.89 -24.84 1.60
CA CYS A 66 -5.44 -23.59 2.13
C CYS A 66 -5.04 -22.68 0.98
N TRP A 67 -5.97 -21.88 0.48
CA TRP A 67 -5.69 -20.95 -0.62
C TRP A 67 -4.53 -20.01 -0.27
N ALA A 68 -4.40 -19.62 1.00
CA ALA A 68 -3.33 -18.75 1.50
C ALA A 68 -1.91 -19.37 1.44
N GLN A 69 -1.79 -20.72 1.37
CA GLN A 69 -0.47 -21.36 1.23
C GLN A 69 0.19 -21.06 -0.11
N ALA A 70 -0.60 -20.84 -1.17
CA ALA A 70 -0.08 -20.43 -2.47
C ALA A 70 0.53 -19.02 -2.43
N LEU A 71 0.13 -18.21 -1.45
CA LEU A 71 0.61 -16.84 -1.22
C LEU A 71 1.71 -16.77 -0.14
N GLY A 72 2.16 -17.92 0.37
CA GLY A 72 3.20 -17.99 1.42
C GLY A 72 2.68 -17.89 2.86
N TYR A 73 1.36 -17.92 3.08
CA TYR A 73 0.74 -17.78 4.40
C TYR A 73 0.14 -19.11 4.92
N PRO A 74 0.16 -19.36 6.24
CA PRO A 74 -0.43 -20.55 6.83
C PRO A 74 -1.96 -20.54 6.76
N CYS A 75 -2.59 -21.69 7.05
CA CYS A 75 -4.03 -21.75 7.23
C CYS A 75 -4.45 -21.48 8.66
N CYS A 76 -5.62 -20.85 8.82
CA CYS A 76 -6.24 -20.72 10.12
C CYS A 76 -6.67 -22.11 10.61
N LYS A 77 -6.22 -22.49 11.81
CA LYS A 77 -6.47 -23.80 12.42
C LYS A 77 -7.60 -23.74 13.44
N ASN A 78 -7.78 -22.60 14.09
CA ASN A 78 -8.62 -22.37 15.26
C ASN A 78 -9.63 -21.24 15.02
N THR A 79 -9.23 -20.15 14.39
CA THR A 79 -10.12 -19.01 14.14
C THR A 79 -10.97 -19.24 12.88
N LYS A 80 -12.23 -18.81 12.98
CA LYS A 80 -13.17 -18.71 11.86
C LYS A 80 -13.64 -17.26 11.68
N ASP A 81 -13.08 -16.35 12.46
CA ASP A 81 -13.45 -14.95 12.46
C ASP A 81 -12.71 -14.26 11.32
N VAL A 82 -13.48 -13.77 10.34
CA VAL A 82 -12.94 -13.09 9.16
C VAL A 82 -12.52 -11.68 9.56
N VAL A 83 -11.23 -11.40 9.45
CA VAL A 83 -10.62 -10.09 9.71
C VAL A 83 -10.72 -9.20 8.48
N THR A 84 -10.51 -9.77 7.29
CA THR A 84 -10.70 -9.08 6.01
C THR A 84 -10.94 -10.10 4.91
N THR A 85 -11.52 -9.65 3.80
CA THR A 85 -11.74 -10.47 2.59
C THR A 85 -11.21 -9.71 1.39
N ASP A 86 -10.37 -10.35 0.59
CA ASP A 86 -9.87 -9.82 -0.67
C ASP A 86 -10.21 -10.77 -1.85
N SER A 87 -9.54 -10.56 -2.99
CA SER A 87 -9.69 -11.40 -4.18
C SER A 87 -9.24 -12.85 -3.97
N ASP A 88 -8.36 -13.09 -3.00
CA ASP A 88 -7.77 -14.40 -2.73
C ASP A 88 -8.61 -15.21 -1.72
N GLY A 89 -9.16 -14.56 -0.70
CA GLY A 89 -10.09 -15.22 0.22
C GLY A 89 -10.35 -14.51 1.55
N ASP A 90 -10.92 -15.26 2.49
CA ASP A 90 -11.27 -14.76 3.84
C ASP A 90 -10.08 -14.92 4.78
N TRP A 91 -9.47 -13.83 5.21
CA TRP A 91 -8.30 -13.87 6.07
C TRP A 91 -8.67 -13.83 7.56
N GLY A 92 -7.92 -14.57 8.37
CA GLY A 92 -7.97 -14.53 9.83
C GLY A 92 -6.59 -14.26 10.43
N ILE A 93 -6.54 -14.06 11.75
CA ILE A 93 -5.28 -13.89 12.49
C ILE A 93 -5.23 -14.89 13.65
N GLU A 94 -4.13 -15.63 13.76
CA GLU A 94 -3.85 -16.55 14.88
C GLU A 94 -2.48 -16.26 15.47
N ASN A 95 -2.41 -16.06 16.79
CA ASN A 95 -1.16 -15.75 17.51
C ASN A 95 -0.40 -14.52 16.97
N GLY A 96 -1.10 -13.59 16.30
CA GLY A 96 -0.50 -12.39 15.70
C GLY A 96 -0.08 -12.55 14.25
N ASP A 97 -0.21 -13.74 13.66
CA ASP A 97 0.16 -14.02 12.26
C ASP A 97 -1.07 -14.17 11.36
N TRP A 98 -0.95 -13.72 10.10
CA TRP A 98 -1.97 -13.87 9.08
C TRP A 98 -2.15 -15.32 8.65
N CYS A 99 -3.40 -15.72 8.48
CA CYS A 99 -3.74 -17.04 7.97
C CYS A 99 -4.97 -17.01 7.06
N GLY A 100 -5.01 -17.90 6.07
CA GLY A 100 -6.20 -18.06 5.22
C GLY A 100 -7.26 -18.90 5.91
N ILE A 101 -8.50 -18.40 5.98
CA ILE A 101 -9.65 -19.16 6.48
C ILE A 101 -10.13 -20.06 5.34
N PRO A 102 -10.10 -21.39 5.52
CA PRO A 102 -10.56 -22.30 4.48
C PRO A 102 -12.07 -22.14 4.26
N LYS A 103 -12.50 -21.96 3.00
CA LYS A 103 -13.93 -21.87 2.66
C LYS A 103 -14.58 -23.25 2.81
N GLY A 104 -15.25 -23.45 3.95
CA GLY A 104 -15.85 -24.73 4.35
C GLY A 104 -17.05 -24.59 5.31
N GLN A 105 -18.23 -24.37 4.70
CA GLN A 105 -19.61 -24.56 5.20
C GLN A 105 -20.13 -23.64 6.32
N SER A 106 -20.81 -22.57 5.90
CA SER A 106 -21.77 -21.86 6.74
C SER A 106 -23.13 -22.57 6.77
N GLN A 107 -23.77 -22.45 7.94
CA GLN A 107 -25.20 -22.64 8.25
C GLN A 107 -25.70 -24.07 8.55
N ASN A 108 -25.86 -24.33 9.85
CA ASN A 108 -27.08 -24.98 10.35
C ASN A 108 -27.48 -24.31 11.69
N ASN A 109 -27.79 -23.01 11.63
CA ASN A 109 -28.53 -22.37 12.71
C ASN A 109 -30.02 -22.67 12.50
N ASN A 110 -30.51 -23.70 13.19
CA ASN A 110 -31.93 -23.83 13.44
C ASN A 110 -32.38 -22.64 14.29
N ASN A 111 -33.15 -21.77 13.64
CA ASN A 111 -34.00 -20.78 14.27
C ASN A 111 -34.78 -21.41 15.43
N ASN A 112 -34.60 -20.88 16.63
CA ASN A 112 -35.72 -20.73 17.56
C ASN A 112 -35.79 -19.26 17.97
N ASN A 113 -36.55 -18.52 17.19
CA ASN A 113 -37.19 -17.28 17.59
C ASN A 113 -38.03 -17.57 18.84
N ASN A 114 -37.76 -16.85 19.93
CA ASN A 114 -38.82 -16.42 20.81
C ASN A 114 -38.68 -14.91 20.99
N ASN A 115 -39.52 -14.21 20.23
CA ASN A 115 -39.73 -12.78 20.32
C ASN A 115 -41.00 -12.53 21.12
N ASN A 116 -41.09 -11.33 21.70
CA ASN A 116 -42.23 -10.69 22.34
C ASN A 116 -42.53 -11.10 23.80
N ASN A 117 -42.84 -10.18 24.73
CA ASN A 117 -43.42 -8.85 24.52
C ASN A 117 -43.26 -7.92 25.74
N ASN A 118 -43.22 -6.63 25.43
CA ASN A 118 -43.50 -5.44 26.24
C ASN A 118 -44.37 -5.61 27.49
N ASN A 119 -44.04 -4.87 28.57
CA ASN A 119 -44.89 -3.73 28.97
C ASN A 119 -44.29 -2.76 30.00
N ASN A 120 -44.54 -1.48 29.72
CA ASN A 120 -44.51 -0.26 30.55
C ASN A 120 -44.57 -0.40 32.08
N ASN A 121 -43.83 0.47 32.78
CA ASN A 121 -44.45 1.49 33.64
C ASN A 121 -43.50 2.62 34.09
N ASN A 122 -44.03 3.84 34.04
CA ASN A 122 -43.53 5.08 34.65
C ASN A 122 -43.44 4.98 36.18
N ASN A 123 -42.42 5.59 36.80
CA ASN A 123 -42.63 6.74 37.71
C ASN A 123 -41.34 7.35 38.27
N ASN A 124 -41.39 8.68 38.44
CA ASN A 124 -40.50 9.58 39.19
C ASN A 124 -40.16 9.08 40.61
N ASN A 125 -38.93 9.33 41.08
CA ASN A 125 -38.67 10.27 42.18
C ASN A 125 -37.19 10.51 42.50
N ASN A 126 -36.90 11.77 42.86
CA ASN A 126 -35.71 12.26 43.56
C ASN A 126 -35.38 11.46 44.84
N ASN A 127 -34.09 11.23 45.12
CA ASN A 127 -33.41 11.84 46.28
C ASN A 127 -31.92 11.47 46.39
N ASN A 128 -31.13 12.48 46.77
CA ASN A 128 -29.83 12.37 47.42
C ASN A 128 -29.87 11.46 48.64
N ASN A 129 -28.86 10.60 48.83
CA ASN A 129 -27.93 10.72 49.95
C ASN A 129 -26.80 9.69 49.92
N ASN A 130 -25.62 10.19 50.28
CA ASN A 130 -24.42 9.45 50.70
C ASN A 130 -24.74 8.33 51.70
N ASN A 131 -24.04 7.20 51.56
CA ASN A 131 -23.25 6.68 52.67
C ASN A 131 -22.16 5.70 52.23
N ASN A 132 -20.94 6.00 52.70
CA ASN A 132 -19.79 5.12 52.71
C ASN A 132 -20.10 3.80 53.44
N ASN A 133 -19.58 2.69 52.93
CA ASN A 133 -18.85 1.77 53.81
C ASN A 133 -17.70 1.07 53.09
N SER A 134 -16.58 1.05 53.81
CA SER A 134 -15.25 0.63 53.44
C SER A 134 -15.11 -0.89 53.40
N SER A 135 -14.31 -1.40 52.45
CA SER A 135 -13.07 -2.18 52.73
C SER A 135 -12.82 -3.24 51.66
N SER A 136 -11.78 -3.06 50.85
CA SER A 136 -10.50 -3.76 51.07
C SER A 136 -9.60 -3.56 49.85
N ASN A 137 -8.43 -2.97 50.11
CA ASN A 137 -7.34 -2.83 49.16
C ASN A 137 -6.89 -4.21 48.67
N ASN A 138 -6.76 -4.36 47.35
CA ASN A 138 -5.73 -5.20 46.80
C ASN A 138 -4.99 -4.40 45.73
N SER A 139 -3.73 -4.10 46.04
CA SER A 139 -2.79 -3.48 45.14
C SER A 139 -2.33 -4.52 44.11
N SER A 140 -2.46 -4.22 42.83
CA SER A 140 -1.81 -4.92 41.72
C SER A 140 -1.74 -3.94 40.55
N GLY A 141 -0.53 -3.61 40.13
CA GLY A 141 -0.27 -2.62 39.08
C GLY A 141 -0.62 -3.05 37.66
N ASN A 142 -0.54 -2.05 36.76
CA ASN A 142 -0.40 -2.09 35.31
C ASN A 142 -1.35 -2.98 34.49
N VAL A 143 -2.26 -2.31 33.78
CA VAL A 143 -2.25 -2.37 32.30
C VAL A 143 -2.66 -0.98 31.78
N PRO A 144 -1.88 -0.33 30.88
CA PRO A 144 -2.37 0.81 30.11
C PRO A 144 -3.61 0.37 29.33
N TYR A 145 -4.67 1.17 29.32
CA TYR A 145 -5.84 0.93 28.48
C TYR A 145 -5.41 0.89 27.01
N VAL A 146 -5.41 -0.33 26.43
CA VAL A 146 -5.29 -0.58 24.99
C VAL A 146 -6.73 -0.64 24.47
N PRO A 147 -7.14 0.17 23.48
CA PRO A 147 -8.44 -0.01 22.85
C PRO A 147 -8.54 -1.47 22.39
N SER A 148 -9.63 -2.12 22.78
CA SER A 148 -9.83 -3.56 22.64
C SER A 148 -9.39 -4.10 21.28
N ASN A 149 -8.49 -5.09 21.31
CA ASN A 149 -8.10 -5.94 20.19
C ASN A 149 -9.30 -6.22 19.26
N GLY A 150 -9.25 -5.70 18.03
CA GLY A 150 -10.12 -6.14 16.93
C GLY A 150 -11.34 -5.29 16.59
N MET A 151 -11.49 -4.06 17.12
CA MET A 151 -12.54 -3.16 16.59
C MET A 151 -11.94 -2.22 15.53
N THR A 152 -12.58 -2.19 14.37
CA THR A 152 -12.40 -1.11 13.39
C THR A 152 -13.10 0.15 13.92
N GLY A 153 -12.55 1.32 13.62
CA GLY A 153 -13.21 2.59 13.89
C GLY A 153 -14.47 2.78 13.05
N PRO A 154 -15.24 3.86 13.29
CA PRO A 154 -16.49 4.16 12.59
C PRO A 154 -16.39 4.11 11.06
N SER A 155 -15.20 4.36 10.53
CA SER A 155 -14.90 4.38 9.09
C SER A 155 -14.45 3.03 8.54
N GLY A 156 -14.38 1.98 9.37
CA GLY A 156 -13.98 0.62 8.98
C GLY A 156 -12.47 0.38 8.97
N TYR A 157 -11.65 1.37 9.34
CA TYR A 157 -10.19 1.25 9.46
C TYR A 157 -9.78 0.83 10.87
N PRO A 158 -8.66 0.13 11.07
CA PRO A 158 -8.18 -0.20 12.41
C PRO A 158 -7.88 1.07 13.20
N TRP A 159 -8.06 1.06 14.53
CA TRP A 159 -7.61 2.17 15.37
C TRP A 159 -6.09 2.33 15.32
N CYS A 160 -5.61 3.57 15.38
CA CYS A 160 -4.20 3.89 15.56
C CYS A 160 -3.77 3.52 16.98
N SER A 161 -2.57 2.96 17.10
CA SER A 161 -1.93 2.64 18.38
C SER A 161 -1.39 3.89 19.08
N ARG A 162 -1.29 5.02 18.38
CA ARG A 162 -0.77 6.32 18.82
C ARG A 162 -1.68 7.45 18.32
N CYS A 163 -1.52 8.61 18.95
CA CYS A 163 -2.39 9.76 18.75
C CYS A 163 -1.91 10.77 17.68
N GLU A 164 -1.17 10.31 16.66
CA GLU A 164 -0.64 11.20 15.62
C GLU A 164 -1.70 11.48 14.54
N VAL A 165 -2.31 12.67 14.62
CA VAL A 165 -3.26 13.17 13.63
C VAL A 165 -2.52 13.62 12.36
N THR A 166 -2.79 12.96 11.23
CA THR A 166 -2.22 13.30 9.91
C THR A 166 -3.11 14.21 9.05
N SER A 167 -4.25 14.70 9.59
CA SER A 167 -5.14 15.64 8.91
C SER A 167 -5.68 16.76 9.80
N ASP A 168 -6.01 17.86 9.15
CA ASP A 168 -6.37 19.22 9.55
C ASP A 168 -7.62 19.40 10.45
N GLY A 169 -7.86 18.47 11.37
CA GLY A 169 -8.70 18.69 12.56
C GLY A 169 -10.18 18.34 12.44
N GLU A 170 -10.67 17.91 11.28
CA GLU A 170 -12.09 17.50 11.12
C GLU A 170 -12.29 15.99 10.92
N THR A 171 -11.27 15.26 10.47
CA THR A 171 -11.22 13.78 10.52
C THR A 171 -9.88 13.36 11.08
N GLN A 172 -9.86 12.48 12.09
CA GLN A 172 -8.64 12.08 12.78
C GLN A 172 -8.18 10.72 12.25
N PHE A 173 -7.38 10.72 11.19
CA PHE A 173 -6.69 9.52 10.71
C PHE A 173 -5.19 9.63 11.04
N GLY A 174 -4.54 8.48 11.16
CA GLY A 174 -3.10 8.34 11.37
C GLY A 174 -2.52 7.25 10.48
N TRP A 175 -1.19 7.10 10.51
CA TRP A 175 -0.48 6.09 9.72
C TRP A 175 0.51 5.32 10.58
N GLU A 176 0.27 4.02 10.72
CA GLU A 176 1.10 3.14 11.53
C GLU A 176 1.29 1.80 10.84
N MET A 177 2.49 1.22 10.95
CA MET A 177 2.80 -0.10 10.40
C MET A 177 2.38 -0.25 8.92
N TYR A 178 2.62 0.80 8.13
CA TYR A 178 2.31 0.85 6.69
C TYR A 178 0.83 0.74 6.33
N ARG A 179 -0.08 1.09 7.24
CA ARG A 179 -1.52 1.11 6.98
C ARG A 179 -2.18 2.37 7.53
N LEU A 180 -3.29 2.75 6.87
CA LEU A 180 -4.20 3.77 7.36
C LEU A 180 -4.87 3.27 8.63
N CYS A 181 -4.91 4.12 9.65
CA CYS A 181 -5.62 3.86 10.89
C CYS A 181 -6.49 5.07 11.26
N GLU A 182 -7.56 4.82 12.00
CA GLU A 182 -8.46 5.85 12.54
C GLU A 182 -8.01 6.20 13.96
N ILE A 183 -8.01 7.47 14.33
CA ILE A 183 -7.56 7.92 15.65
C ILE A 183 -8.75 8.02 16.57
N ASP A 184 -8.63 7.37 17.72
CA ASP A 184 -9.63 7.41 18.77
C ASP A 184 -9.60 8.80 19.42
N GLN A 185 -10.61 9.63 19.08
CA GLN A 185 -10.71 10.97 19.63
C GLN A 185 -10.88 10.96 21.15
N GLU A 186 -11.51 9.94 21.75
CA GLU A 186 -11.71 9.90 23.20
C GLU A 186 -10.38 9.57 23.92
N TYR A 187 -9.61 8.64 23.36
CA TYR A 187 -8.25 8.32 23.82
C TYR A 187 -7.26 9.48 23.58
N CYS A 188 -7.37 10.18 22.46
CA CYS A 188 -6.42 11.19 22.01
C CYS A 188 -6.80 12.64 22.33
N ALA A 189 -8.06 12.92 22.70
CA ALA A 189 -8.51 14.25 23.15
C ALA A 189 -8.41 14.45 24.67
N HIS A 190 -7.79 13.52 25.41
CA HIS A 190 -7.43 13.84 26.78
C HIS A 190 -6.61 15.14 26.79
N PRO A 191 -6.96 16.10 27.66
CA PRO A 191 -6.28 17.39 27.72
C PRO A 191 -4.80 17.15 28.05
N ASN A 192 -3.97 18.19 27.99
CA ASN A 192 -2.52 18.12 28.23
C ASN A 192 -2.15 17.66 29.65
N TYR A 193 -2.82 16.68 30.24
CA TYR A 193 -2.71 16.18 31.59
C TYR A 193 -2.79 14.64 31.59
N ASP A 194 -1.86 13.98 32.29
CA ASP A 194 -1.88 12.52 32.47
C ASP A 194 -3.02 12.09 33.42
N GLU A 195 -3.13 10.78 33.68
CA GLU A 195 -4.11 10.22 34.62
C GLU A 195 -3.97 10.74 36.07
N TYR A 196 -2.87 11.46 36.37
CA TYR A 196 -2.56 12.08 37.65
C TYR A 196 -2.76 13.61 37.64
N GLY A 197 -3.19 14.18 36.51
CA GLY A 197 -3.38 15.63 36.36
C GLY A 197 -2.10 16.43 36.14
N ASN A 198 -0.98 15.79 35.75
CA ASN A 198 0.28 16.47 35.43
C ASN A 198 0.34 16.85 33.96
N VAL A 199 0.92 18.01 33.64
CA VAL A 199 1.02 18.45 32.25
C VAL A 199 1.79 17.42 31.41
N ILE A 200 1.18 16.89 30.35
CA ILE A 200 1.82 15.99 29.40
C ILE A 200 2.74 16.82 28.50
N ASP A 201 4.04 16.52 28.58
CA ASP A 201 5.01 16.99 27.61
C ASP A 201 4.94 16.14 26.34
N ARG A 202 4.36 16.70 25.28
CA ARG A 202 4.18 16.03 23.99
C ARG A 202 5.50 15.65 23.30
N GLU A 203 6.64 16.23 23.71
CA GLU A 203 7.96 15.87 23.15
C GLU A 203 8.55 14.60 23.79
N THR A 204 8.15 14.25 25.00
CA THR A 204 8.72 13.14 25.79
C THR A 204 7.72 12.03 26.09
N ASP A 205 6.44 12.24 25.82
CA ASP A 205 5.39 11.26 26.05
C ASP A 205 5.34 10.20 24.92
N PRO A 206 5.44 8.90 25.25
CA PRO A 206 5.52 7.81 24.27
C PRO A 206 4.24 7.60 23.45
N ARG A 207 3.11 8.25 23.80
CA ARG A 207 1.86 8.28 23.00
C ARG A 207 1.97 9.21 21.79
N PHE A 208 2.93 10.14 21.82
CA PHE A 208 3.19 11.09 20.75
C PHE A 208 4.54 10.77 20.12
N ILE A 209 4.59 10.66 18.80
CA ILE A 209 5.87 10.58 18.10
C ILE A 209 6.43 12.00 18.06
N ASN A 210 7.52 12.22 18.79
CA ASN A 210 8.39 13.37 18.57
C ASN A 210 8.95 13.21 17.15
N LEU A 211 8.45 14.03 16.20
CA LEU A 211 8.93 14.05 14.83
C LEU A 211 10.43 14.40 14.86
N LYS A 212 11.27 13.37 14.88
CA LYS A 212 12.68 13.46 14.51
C LYS A 212 12.85 13.71 13.01
N GLY A 213 11.80 14.14 12.32
CA GLY A 213 11.83 14.52 10.92
C GLY A 213 12.70 15.75 10.74
N LYS A 214 13.54 15.74 9.70
CA LYS A 214 14.31 16.92 9.31
C LYS A 214 13.38 17.89 8.60
N SER A 215 13.55 19.19 8.80
CA SER A 215 12.89 20.19 7.95
C SER A 215 13.60 20.28 6.61
N GLY A 216 12.82 20.53 5.56
CA GLY A 216 13.34 20.66 4.22
C GLY A 216 12.50 21.57 3.33
N GLN A 217 12.93 21.68 2.08
CA GLN A 217 12.28 22.48 1.04
C GLN A 217 12.00 21.61 -0.16
N THR A 218 11.04 22.04 -0.99
CA THR A 218 10.71 21.34 -2.22
C THR A 218 10.79 22.26 -3.42
N THR A 219 11.06 21.66 -4.58
CA THR A 219 10.80 22.25 -5.89
C THR A 219 10.04 21.24 -6.75
N ARG A 220 9.90 21.54 -8.04
CA ARG A 220 9.23 20.70 -9.02
C ARG A 220 10.03 20.67 -10.31
N TYR A 221 10.10 19.50 -10.94
CA TYR A 221 10.75 19.34 -12.25
C TYR A 221 10.22 18.15 -13.04
N TRP A 222 10.50 18.18 -14.34
CA TRP A 222 10.45 17.02 -15.23
C TRP A 222 11.31 17.31 -16.46
N ASP A 223 12.54 16.80 -16.48
CA ASP A 223 13.54 17.06 -17.53
C ASP A 223 13.71 15.90 -18.52
N CYS A 224 13.00 14.78 -18.26
CA CYS A 224 13.06 13.51 -18.98
C CYS A 224 14.43 12.80 -18.95
N CYS A 225 15.42 13.31 -18.22
CA CYS A 225 16.74 12.70 -18.17
C CYS A 225 16.69 11.32 -17.52
N LYS A 226 17.62 10.43 -17.89
CA LYS A 226 17.88 9.23 -17.10
C LYS A 226 18.21 9.65 -15.65
N PRO A 227 17.45 9.17 -14.65
CA PRO A 227 17.65 9.61 -13.26
C PRO A 227 18.94 9.02 -12.68
N SER A 228 19.59 9.71 -11.73
CA SER A 228 20.94 9.34 -11.27
C SER A 228 20.98 7.95 -10.61
N CYS A 229 19.93 7.54 -9.89
CA CYS A 229 19.85 6.23 -9.26
C CYS A 229 19.55 5.08 -10.25
N ALA A 230 19.41 5.38 -11.55
CA ALA A 230 19.39 4.38 -12.61
C ALA A 230 20.80 3.98 -13.10
N TRP A 231 21.85 4.54 -12.52
CA TRP A 231 23.23 4.10 -12.75
C TRP A 231 23.66 3.04 -11.72
N ASN A 232 24.52 2.13 -12.16
CA ASN A 232 25.10 1.13 -11.28
C ASN A 232 25.94 1.74 -10.16
N TYR A 233 26.02 0.98 -9.06
CA TYR A 233 26.91 1.25 -7.92
C TYR A 233 26.64 2.58 -7.22
N LYS A 234 25.46 3.18 -7.43
CA LYS A 234 25.01 4.38 -6.72
C LYS A 234 24.57 4.09 -5.29
N ALA A 235 23.98 2.92 -5.05
CA ALA A 235 23.60 2.44 -3.73
C ALA A 235 23.56 0.90 -3.70
N ALA A 236 23.48 0.32 -2.50
CA ALA A 236 23.22 -1.10 -2.31
C ALA A 236 21.72 -1.40 -2.51
N VAL A 237 21.37 -1.84 -3.72
CA VAL A 237 19.97 -2.04 -4.16
C VAL A 237 19.81 -3.36 -4.92
N THR A 238 18.58 -3.87 -4.98
CA THR A 238 18.20 -5.07 -5.74
C THR A 238 18.51 -4.94 -7.23
N LYS A 239 18.23 -3.78 -7.82
CA LYS A 239 18.72 -3.30 -9.12
C LYS A 239 18.57 -1.77 -9.19
N PRO A 240 19.27 -1.05 -10.08
CA PRO A 240 19.07 0.38 -10.27
C PRO A 240 17.64 0.72 -10.72
N VAL A 241 17.25 1.99 -10.55
CA VAL A 241 15.95 2.50 -11.01
C VAL A 241 15.78 2.24 -12.51
N ASN A 242 14.60 1.77 -12.91
CA ASN A 242 14.25 1.57 -14.31
C ASN A 242 14.43 2.88 -15.12
N SER A 243 14.96 2.76 -16.33
CA SER A 243 14.95 3.82 -17.35
C SER A 243 14.20 3.33 -18.57
N CYS A 244 13.72 4.26 -19.40
CA CYS A 244 12.90 3.96 -20.55
C CYS A 244 13.51 4.47 -21.86
N ASP A 245 13.21 3.80 -22.96
CA ASP A 245 13.46 4.33 -24.31
C ASP A 245 12.41 5.40 -24.69
N VAL A 246 12.53 5.95 -25.91
CA VAL A 246 11.58 6.94 -26.45
C VAL A 246 10.14 6.42 -26.60
N ASN A 247 9.94 5.09 -26.60
CA ASN A 247 8.63 4.47 -26.69
C ASN A 247 8.06 4.13 -25.30
N GLY A 248 8.79 4.43 -24.22
CA GLY A 248 8.39 4.09 -22.86
C GLY A 248 8.67 2.64 -22.47
N ASN A 249 9.43 1.88 -23.26
CA ASN A 249 9.80 0.51 -22.86
C ASN A 249 10.92 0.56 -21.84
N HIS A 250 10.81 -0.26 -20.78
CA HIS A 250 11.90 -0.46 -19.84
C HIS A 250 13.14 -0.95 -20.58
N ILE A 251 14.24 -0.23 -20.40
CA ILE A 251 15.54 -0.61 -20.97
C ILE A 251 16.48 -1.01 -19.84
N SER A 252 17.05 -2.21 -19.97
CA SER A 252 18.07 -2.71 -19.05
C SER A 252 19.41 -2.10 -19.44
N ILE A 253 19.87 -1.11 -18.68
CA ILE A 253 21.02 -0.33 -19.10
C ILE A 253 21.79 0.28 -17.93
N GLU A 254 22.57 -0.55 -17.29
CA GLU A 254 23.63 -0.13 -16.38
C GLU A 254 24.58 0.89 -17.03
N TYR A 255 24.70 0.86 -18.37
CA TYR A 255 25.69 1.65 -19.13
C TYR A 255 25.11 2.56 -20.22
N THR A 256 23.83 2.47 -20.58
CA THR A 256 23.32 3.32 -21.68
C THR A 256 23.20 4.75 -21.23
N THR A 257 23.74 5.60 -22.10
CA THR A 257 23.83 7.05 -21.92
C THR A 257 22.44 7.68 -21.80
N SER A 258 22.33 8.65 -20.89
CA SER A 258 21.13 9.48 -20.75
C SER A 258 20.81 10.21 -22.06
N GLY A 259 19.54 10.37 -22.39
CA GLY A 259 19.09 11.20 -23.50
C GLY A 259 19.55 12.65 -23.38
N CYS A 260 19.69 13.15 -22.15
CA CYS A 260 20.26 14.48 -21.87
C CYS A 260 21.77 14.57 -22.17
N GLY A 261 22.44 13.42 -22.32
CA GLY A 261 23.82 13.31 -22.79
C GLY A 261 23.95 12.80 -24.23
N GLY A 262 22.87 12.85 -25.02
CA GLY A 262 22.84 12.36 -26.41
C GLY A 262 22.66 10.85 -26.56
N GLY A 263 22.30 10.14 -25.48
CA GLY A 263 21.96 8.73 -25.49
C GLY A 263 20.49 8.44 -25.74
N SER A 264 20.04 7.25 -25.34
CA SER A 264 18.67 6.75 -25.61
C SER A 264 17.91 6.39 -24.34
N ALA A 265 18.37 6.85 -23.18
CA ALA A 265 17.79 6.52 -21.89
C ALA A 265 17.13 7.72 -21.22
N PHE A 266 15.88 7.56 -20.84
CA PHE A 266 15.05 8.61 -20.26
C PHE A 266 14.40 8.14 -18.97
N MET A 267 13.91 9.09 -18.17
CA MET A 267 13.00 8.80 -17.07
C MET A 267 11.74 8.10 -17.62
N CYS A 268 11.28 7.07 -16.92
CA CYS A 268 10.06 6.37 -17.34
C CYS A 268 8.82 7.20 -17.04
N VAL A 269 7.84 7.14 -17.94
CA VAL A 269 6.60 7.90 -17.79
C VAL A 269 5.76 7.41 -16.62
N ASP A 270 5.91 6.17 -16.16
CA ASP A 270 5.22 5.68 -14.97
C ASP A 270 5.84 6.19 -13.66
N GLN A 271 7.02 6.83 -13.70
CA GLN A 271 7.62 7.52 -12.55
C GLN A 271 7.00 8.92 -12.32
N GLN A 272 5.68 9.01 -12.44
CA GLN A 272 4.87 10.20 -12.16
C GLN A 272 4.24 10.14 -10.77
N PRO A 273 3.82 11.27 -10.19
CA PRO A 273 3.09 11.29 -8.92
C PRO A 273 1.61 10.97 -9.13
N TRP A 274 0.96 10.43 -8.09
CA TRP A 274 -0.48 10.18 -8.09
C TRP A 274 -1.07 10.28 -6.68
N ALA A 275 -2.36 10.61 -6.63
CA ALA A 275 -3.11 10.67 -5.37
C ALA A 275 -3.62 9.28 -4.98
N ILE A 276 -3.43 8.91 -3.72
CA ILE A 276 -4.09 7.75 -3.10
C ILE A 276 -5.47 8.16 -2.59
N ASN A 277 -5.55 9.34 -1.98
CA ASN A 277 -6.76 10.03 -1.56
C ASN A 277 -6.45 11.54 -1.42
N ASP A 278 -7.39 12.34 -0.92
CA ASP A 278 -7.23 13.80 -0.84
C ASP A 278 -6.10 14.28 0.11
N GLN A 279 -5.60 13.41 0.98
CA GLN A 279 -4.58 13.70 2.00
C GLN A 279 -3.23 13.02 1.74
N LEU A 280 -3.20 11.94 0.94
CA LEU A 280 -2.00 11.16 0.65
C LEU A 280 -1.74 11.03 -0.85
N SER A 281 -0.51 11.32 -1.27
CA SER A 281 0.01 11.00 -2.60
C SER A 281 1.27 10.15 -2.54
N TYR A 282 1.52 9.40 -3.61
CA TYR A 282 2.80 8.77 -3.88
C TYR A 282 3.48 9.44 -5.06
N GLY A 283 4.81 9.31 -5.14
CA GLY A 283 5.55 9.76 -6.31
C GLY A 283 7.05 9.60 -6.15
N PHE A 284 7.79 10.45 -6.86
CA PHE A 284 9.23 10.35 -7.01
C PHE A 284 9.87 11.72 -6.87
N ALA A 285 11.13 11.74 -6.44
CA ALA A 285 11.86 12.99 -6.28
C ALA A 285 13.35 12.83 -6.62
N ALA A 286 13.97 13.95 -7.00
CA ALA A 286 15.40 14.12 -6.79
C ALA A 286 15.64 14.63 -5.36
N ALA A 287 16.72 14.23 -4.71
CA ALA A 287 17.02 14.70 -3.36
C ALA A 287 18.46 15.19 -3.19
N SER A 288 18.65 16.06 -2.20
CA SER A 288 19.93 16.45 -1.64
C SER A 288 19.75 16.60 -0.12
N ILE A 289 20.25 15.63 0.64
CA ILE A 289 20.00 15.53 2.08
C ILE A 289 21.28 15.83 2.86
N GLU A 290 21.17 16.70 3.87
CA GLU A 290 22.33 17.11 4.65
C GLU A 290 22.97 15.94 5.38
N GLY A 291 24.28 15.78 5.15
CA GLY A 291 25.12 14.75 5.76
C GLY A 291 25.00 13.38 5.13
N GLN A 292 24.37 13.26 3.96
CA GLN A 292 24.18 12.01 3.22
C GLN A 292 24.77 12.11 1.81
N GLY A 293 25.05 10.95 1.20
CA GLY A 293 25.42 10.80 -0.20
C GLY A 293 24.37 10.02 -1.00
N GLU A 294 24.62 9.84 -2.31
CA GLU A 294 23.72 9.06 -3.18
C GLU A 294 23.54 7.62 -2.68
N GLU A 295 24.57 7.07 -2.04
CA GLU A 295 24.53 5.74 -1.42
C GLU A 295 23.46 5.62 -0.33
N ASP A 296 23.13 6.73 0.34
CA ASP A 296 22.15 6.78 1.42
C ASP A 296 20.73 6.96 0.88
N TRP A 297 20.51 7.90 -0.03
CA TRP A 297 19.16 8.24 -0.48
C TRP A 297 18.70 7.51 -1.73
N CYS A 298 19.60 6.98 -2.58
CA CYS A 298 19.13 6.32 -3.80
C CYS A 298 18.22 5.14 -3.48
N CYS A 299 17.02 5.19 -4.06
CA CYS A 299 15.92 4.27 -3.87
C CYS A 299 15.36 4.19 -2.43
N ALA A 300 15.79 5.07 -1.53
CA ALA A 300 15.15 5.25 -0.23
C ALA A 300 13.81 5.97 -0.41
N CYS A 301 12.89 5.72 0.52
CA CYS A 301 11.61 6.40 0.54
C CYS A 301 11.51 7.32 1.74
N TYR A 302 10.83 8.45 1.54
CA TYR A 302 10.63 9.45 2.57
C TYR A 302 9.15 9.82 2.64
N LYS A 303 8.60 9.83 3.85
CA LYS A 303 7.32 10.47 4.13
C LYS A 303 7.58 11.96 4.26
N ILE A 304 6.94 12.74 3.41
CA ILE A 304 6.95 14.20 3.40
C ILE A 304 5.60 14.66 3.96
N THR A 305 5.63 15.52 4.97
CA THR A 305 4.46 16.26 5.46
C THR A 305 4.66 17.72 5.11
N PHE A 306 3.80 18.28 4.26
CA PHE A 306 3.89 19.68 3.85
C PHE A 306 3.51 20.61 5.02
N THR A 307 4.27 21.69 5.20
CA THR A 307 4.12 22.61 6.34
C THR A 307 3.73 24.03 5.92
N SER A 308 3.51 24.27 4.64
CA SER A 308 3.15 25.58 4.10
C SER A 308 2.34 25.47 2.81
N THR A 309 1.84 26.61 2.30
CA THR A 309 0.92 26.74 1.14
C THR A 309 -0.47 26.14 1.41
N SER A 310 -1.30 25.98 0.38
CA SER A 310 -2.66 25.44 0.53
C SER A 310 -2.69 23.94 0.87
N ILE A 311 -1.60 23.22 0.58
CA ILE A 311 -1.48 21.78 0.87
C ILE A 311 -0.83 21.47 2.22
N ALA A 312 -0.66 22.45 3.11
CA ALA A 312 -0.12 22.22 4.44
C ALA A 312 -0.97 21.16 5.18
N GLY A 313 -0.31 20.16 5.77
CA GLY A 313 -0.97 19.01 6.39
C GLY A 313 -1.03 17.77 5.48
N LYS A 314 -1.11 17.95 4.15
CA LYS A 314 -1.07 16.81 3.21
C LYS A 314 0.26 16.08 3.29
N GLN A 315 0.22 14.79 2.96
CA GLN A 315 1.35 13.89 3.02
C GLN A 315 1.67 13.30 1.65
N MET A 316 2.96 13.11 1.39
CA MET A 316 3.45 12.45 0.20
C MET A 316 4.53 11.44 0.56
N ILE A 317 4.43 10.19 0.10
CA ILE A 317 5.57 9.26 0.16
C ILE A 317 6.27 9.29 -1.19
N VAL A 318 7.56 9.65 -1.16
CA VAL A 318 8.38 9.72 -2.38
C VAL A 318 9.48 8.68 -2.33
N GLN A 319 9.73 8.02 -3.45
CA GLN A 319 10.99 7.31 -3.66
C GLN A 319 12.00 8.25 -4.32
N VAL A 320 13.20 8.34 -3.77
CA VAL A 320 14.27 9.14 -4.36
C VAL A 320 14.92 8.36 -5.50
N THR A 321 14.75 8.85 -6.73
CA THR A 321 15.30 8.21 -7.94
C THR A 321 16.44 9.01 -8.56
N ASN A 322 16.63 10.26 -8.15
CA ASN A 322 17.64 11.15 -8.71
C ASN A 322 18.32 11.99 -7.61
N THR A 323 19.43 12.63 -7.97
CA THR A 323 20.11 13.60 -7.13
C THR A 323 19.95 14.98 -7.70
N GLY A 324 19.67 15.95 -6.83
CA GLY A 324 19.64 17.37 -7.20
C GLY A 324 20.91 18.08 -6.74
N ASP A 325 21.96 18.00 -7.53
CA ASP A 325 23.29 18.56 -7.21
C ASP A 325 23.28 20.10 -7.03
N ASP A 326 22.27 20.79 -7.58
CA ASP A 326 22.06 22.24 -7.48
C ASP A 326 21.15 22.66 -6.32
N LEU A 327 20.64 21.69 -5.57
CA LEU A 327 19.65 21.93 -4.53
C LEU A 327 20.32 22.26 -3.19
N GLY A 328 19.62 23.08 -2.39
CA GLY A 328 20.04 23.39 -1.04
C GLY A 328 20.03 22.16 -0.13
N LYS A 329 20.42 22.34 1.13
CA LYS A 329 20.36 21.27 2.14
C LYS A 329 18.91 20.81 2.37
N ASN A 330 18.71 19.50 2.48
CA ASN A 330 17.41 18.87 2.76
C ASN A 330 16.34 19.28 1.74
N HIS A 331 16.65 19.12 0.46
CA HIS A 331 15.80 19.55 -0.63
C HIS A 331 15.31 18.36 -1.43
N PHE A 332 14.01 18.36 -1.74
CA PHE A 332 13.36 17.37 -2.58
C PHE A 332 12.75 18.04 -3.82
N ASP A 333 13.29 17.77 -5.00
CA ASP A 333 12.73 18.22 -6.27
C ASP A 333 11.72 17.18 -6.75
N ILE A 334 10.43 17.48 -6.59
CA ILE A 334 9.36 16.51 -6.83
C ILE A 334 9.15 16.36 -8.33
N GLN A 335 9.17 15.11 -8.82
CA GLN A 335 8.94 14.80 -10.22
C GLN A 335 7.46 15.04 -10.55
N MET A 336 7.19 16.01 -11.41
CA MET A 336 5.85 16.28 -11.91
C MET A 336 5.92 16.86 -13.33
N PRO A 337 5.35 16.20 -14.35
CA PRO A 337 5.36 16.70 -15.71
C PRO A 337 4.79 18.11 -15.83
N GLY A 338 5.44 18.94 -16.65
CA GLY A 338 5.12 20.36 -16.73
C GLY A 338 5.60 21.15 -15.50
N GLY A 339 6.40 20.58 -14.60
CA GLY A 339 7.07 21.26 -13.47
C GLY A 339 8.25 22.15 -13.87
N GLY A 340 8.72 22.03 -15.11
CA GLY A 340 9.89 22.75 -15.65
C GLY A 340 11.03 21.80 -15.97
N LEU A 341 11.77 22.12 -17.03
CA LEU A 341 12.89 21.31 -17.51
C LEU A 341 14.16 21.49 -16.65
N GLY A 342 14.29 22.62 -15.95
CA GLY A 342 15.47 22.91 -15.16
C GLY A 342 16.72 23.12 -16.03
N LEU A 343 17.86 22.55 -15.63
CA LEU A 343 19.12 22.73 -16.37
C LEU A 343 19.15 21.97 -17.70
N PHE A 344 18.54 20.79 -17.76
CA PHE A 344 18.63 19.89 -18.91
C PHE A 344 17.34 19.84 -19.72
N ASP A 345 17.42 19.38 -20.96
CA ASP A 345 16.23 19.12 -21.80
C ASP A 345 16.39 17.78 -22.50
N GLY A 346 16.01 16.71 -21.80
CA GLY A 346 15.87 15.39 -22.40
C GLY A 346 14.53 15.23 -23.12
N CYS A 347 13.54 16.04 -22.77
CA CYS A 347 12.17 15.89 -23.24
C CYS A 347 12.04 16.17 -24.73
N SER A 348 12.75 17.17 -25.25
CA SER A 348 12.79 17.46 -26.68
C SER A 348 13.28 16.25 -27.49
N ALA A 349 14.31 15.56 -26.98
CA ALA A 349 14.84 14.35 -27.60
C ALA A 349 13.92 13.13 -27.41
N GLN A 350 13.34 12.95 -26.22
CA GLN A 350 12.48 11.80 -25.91
C GLN A 350 11.22 11.79 -26.78
N PHE A 351 10.57 12.93 -26.89
CA PHE A 351 9.25 13.05 -27.55
C PHE A 351 9.33 13.66 -28.95
N ASN A 352 10.53 13.92 -29.46
CA ASN A 352 10.77 14.56 -30.75
C ASN A 352 9.91 15.82 -30.93
N THR A 353 10.04 16.74 -29.98
CA THR A 353 9.24 17.97 -29.85
C THR A 353 10.12 19.14 -29.40
N ASP A 354 9.60 20.36 -29.44
CA ASP A 354 10.21 21.51 -28.76
C ASP A 354 9.65 21.61 -27.34
N ALA A 355 10.30 20.97 -26.38
CA ALA A 355 9.87 20.96 -24.98
C ALA A 355 10.10 22.32 -24.28
N SER A 356 10.85 23.25 -24.89
CA SER A 356 10.99 24.61 -24.36
C SER A 356 9.65 25.38 -24.32
N LEU A 357 8.65 24.89 -25.06
CA LEU A 357 7.29 25.41 -25.07
C LEU A 357 6.42 24.86 -23.92
N TRP A 358 6.94 23.94 -23.09
CA TRP A 358 6.20 23.33 -21.97
C TRP A 358 6.21 24.20 -20.70
N GLY A 359 6.00 25.51 -20.89
CA GLY A 359 6.00 26.51 -19.83
C GLY A 359 7.39 27.08 -19.54
N GLU A 360 7.52 27.73 -18.38
CA GLU A 360 8.77 28.36 -17.98
C GLU A 360 9.87 27.32 -17.75
N ARG A 361 11.11 27.67 -18.07
CA ARG A 361 12.27 26.76 -17.91
C ARG A 361 12.35 26.19 -16.49
N TYR A 362 12.09 27.03 -15.50
CA TYR A 362 11.98 26.69 -14.09
C TYR A 362 10.56 27.00 -13.62
N GLY A 363 9.86 25.99 -13.10
CA GLY A 363 8.47 26.12 -12.65
C GLY A 363 7.41 25.70 -13.68
N GLY A 364 7.77 25.62 -14.97
CA GLY A 364 6.96 25.02 -16.03
C GLY A 364 5.63 25.73 -16.26
N PHE A 365 4.54 24.97 -16.40
CA PHE A 365 3.21 25.54 -16.61
C PHE A 365 2.69 26.32 -15.41
N THR A 366 1.80 27.26 -15.67
CA THR A 366 1.14 28.09 -14.65
C THR A 366 -0.34 27.78 -14.51
N ASP A 367 -0.93 27.04 -15.45
CA ASP A 367 -2.34 26.66 -15.48
C ASP A 367 -2.54 25.21 -15.93
N GLY A 368 -3.49 24.51 -15.29
CA GLY A 368 -3.76 23.09 -15.56
C GLY A 368 -4.31 22.79 -16.96
N SER A 369 -4.92 23.76 -17.64
CA SER A 369 -5.34 23.58 -19.04
C SER A 369 -4.16 23.33 -19.99
N GLN A 370 -2.95 23.78 -19.60
CA GLN A 370 -1.73 23.58 -20.36
C GLN A 370 -1.26 22.11 -20.35
N CYS A 371 -1.74 21.28 -19.42
CA CYS A 371 -1.41 19.84 -19.42
C CYS A 371 -1.76 19.16 -20.74
N SER A 372 -2.78 19.65 -21.46
CA SER A 372 -3.17 19.16 -22.79
C SER A 372 -2.09 19.32 -23.88
N ILE A 373 -1.07 20.16 -23.63
CA ILE A 373 0.08 20.37 -24.54
C ILE A 373 1.09 19.21 -24.43
N LEU A 374 1.16 18.54 -23.27
CA LEU A 374 2.08 17.43 -23.06
C LEU A 374 1.64 16.18 -23.82
N PRO A 375 2.58 15.27 -24.14
CA PRO A 375 2.25 13.91 -24.57
C PRO A 375 1.23 13.28 -23.61
N LYS A 376 0.26 12.54 -24.16
CA LYS A 376 -0.82 11.93 -23.36
C LYS A 376 -0.34 11.12 -22.16
N SER A 377 0.81 10.46 -22.29
CA SER A 377 1.44 9.69 -21.21
C SER A 377 1.84 10.54 -20.01
N LEU A 378 2.10 11.84 -20.17
CA LEU A 378 2.55 12.76 -19.12
C LEU A 378 1.43 13.65 -18.54
N GLN A 379 0.23 13.61 -19.15
CA GLN A 379 -0.89 14.44 -18.71
C GLN A 379 -1.35 14.12 -17.28
N PRO A 380 -1.45 12.84 -16.86
CA PRO A 380 -1.91 12.53 -15.50
C PRO A 380 -1.08 13.15 -14.37
N GLY A 381 0.26 13.09 -14.46
CA GLY A 381 1.14 13.71 -13.47
C GLY A 381 1.12 15.23 -13.52
N CYS A 382 0.91 15.82 -14.71
CA CYS A 382 0.68 17.26 -14.84
C CYS A 382 -0.66 17.67 -14.19
N GLU A 383 -1.73 16.92 -14.44
CA GLU A 383 -3.04 17.19 -13.84
C GLU A 383 -3.00 17.01 -12.31
N TRP A 384 -2.25 16.03 -11.80
CA TRP A 384 -2.00 15.87 -10.37
C TRP A 384 -1.42 17.13 -9.73
N ARG A 385 -0.49 17.82 -10.42
CA ARG A 385 0.11 19.07 -9.93
C ARG A 385 -0.96 20.15 -9.67
N PHE A 386 -1.94 20.28 -10.55
CA PHE A 386 -2.98 21.30 -10.43
C PHE A 386 -4.21 20.84 -9.63
N GLY A 387 -4.41 19.53 -9.51
CA GLY A 387 -5.45 18.90 -8.70
C GLY A 387 -5.01 18.72 -7.25
N TRP A 388 -4.48 17.54 -6.92
CA TRP A 388 -4.15 17.16 -5.55
C TRP A 388 -3.10 18.09 -4.91
N PHE A 389 -2.09 18.48 -5.68
CA PHE A 389 -1.00 19.34 -5.22
C PHE A 389 -1.37 20.84 -5.26
N GLU A 390 -2.57 21.18 -5.77
CA GLU A 390 -3.15 22.53 -5.79
C GLU A 390 -2.23 23.62 -6.36
N ASN A 391 -1.30 23.24 -7.24
CA ASN A 391 -0.26 24.09 -7.79
C ASN A 391 0.55 24.82 -6.72
N ALA A 392 0.78 24.17 -5.57
CA ALA A 392 1.59 24.71 -4.49
C ALA A 392 3.00 25.10 -4.98
N ASP A 393 3.40 26.35 -4.72
CA ASP A 393 4.71 26.83 -5.15
C ASP A 393 5.77 26.58 -4.08
N ASN A 394 6.58 25.54 -4.31
CA ASN A 394 7.74 25.17 -3.47
C ASN A 394 7.40 25.08 -1.97
N PRO A 395 6.39 24.27 -1.59
CA PRO A 395 5.99 24.14 -0.20
C PRO A 395 7.16 23.63 0.66
N LYS A 396 7.34 24.27 1.83
CA LYS A 396 8.16 23.73 2.91
C LYS A 396 7.57 22.43 3.44
N MET A 397 8.42 21.61 4.03
CA MET A 397 8.01 20.32 4.57
C MET A 397 8.87 19.88 5.75
N ASN A 398 8.37 18.87 6.45
CA ASN A 398 9.18 17.97 7.28
C ASN A 398 9.21 16.61 6.59
N PHE A 399 10.33 15.89 6.71
CA PHE A 399 10.47 14.57 6.13
C PHE A 399 11.17 13.59 7.06
N GLU A 400 10.83 12.31 6.92
CA GLU A 400 11.49 11.19 7.58
C GLU A 400 11.60 10.01 6.63
N GLU A 401 12.67 9.22 6.78
CA GLU A 401 12.87 8.00 5.99
C GLU A 401 11.88 6.92 6.45
N VAL A 402 11.28 6.24 5.48
CA VAL A 402 10.30 5.16 5.68
C VAL A 402 10.62 3.99 4.75
N GLU A 403 10.12 2.80 5.08
CA GLU A 403 10.15 1.69 4.14
C GLU A 403 9.34 2.04 2.89
N CYS A 404 9.85 1.64 1.72
CA CYS A 404 9.21 1.94 0.46
C CYS A 404 7.92 1.13 0.28
N PRO A 405 6.78 1.78 0.00
CA PRO A 405 5.58 1.11 -0.49
C PRO A 405 5.87 0.24 -1.71
N ALA A 406 5.24 -0.94 -1.77
CA ALA A 406 5.44 -1.90 -2.85
C ALA A 406 5.07 -1.31 -4.23
N GLU A 407 4.12 -0.38 -4.27
CA GLU A 407 3.68 0.32 -5.47
C GLU A 407 4.80 1.17 -6.09
N LEU A 408 5.57 1.89 -5.27
CA LEU A 408 6.72 2.68 -5.73
C LEU A 408 7.86 1.77 -6.23
N VAL A 409 8.15 0.70 -5.47
CA VAL A 409 9.16 -0.29 -5.85
C VAL A 409 8.77 -1.06 -7.11
N ALA A 410 7.49 -1.34 -7.33
CA ALA A 410 7.02 -2.03 -8.54
C ALA A 410 7.28 -1.19 -9.81
N ILE A 411 7.14 0.13 -9.72
CA ILE A 411 7.39 1.07 -10.83
C ILE A 411 8.89 1.18 -11.12
N THR A 412 9.70 1.50 -10.10
CA THR A 412 11.15 1.73 -10.31
C THR A 412 11.93 0.43 -10.41
N GLY A 413 11.39 -0.65 -9.88
CA GLY A 413 12.08 -1.92 -9.69
C GLY A 413 13.25 -1.84 -8.71
N CYS A 414 13.43 -0.74 -7.98
CA CYS A 414 14.58 -0.53 -7.11
C CYS A 414 14.16 -0.61 -5.63
N SER A 415 14.82 -1.48 -4.87
CA SER A 415 14.68 -1.57 -3.42
C SER A 415 16.06 -1.61 -2.78
N ARG A 416 16.24 -0.94 -1.66
CA ARG A 416 17.47 -1.01 -0.85
C ARG A 416 17.61 -2.40 -0.20
N LEU A 417 18.85 -2.85 -0.01
CA LEU A 417 19.22 -4.18 0.52
C LEU A 417 19.46 -4.19 2.03
#